data_AF-A0A7C6S0G5-F1
#
_entry.id   AF-A0A7C6S0G5-F1
#
_cell.length_a   1.000
_cell.length_b   1.000
_cell.length_c   1.000
_cell.angle_alpha   90.00
_cell.angle_beta   90.00
_cell.angle_gamma   90.00
#
_symmetry.space_group_name_H-M   'P 1'
#
loop_
_entity.id
_entity.type
_entity.pdbx_description
1 polymer ?
#
loop_
_entity_poly.entity_id
_entity_poly.type
_entity_poly.pdbx_seq_one_letter_code
_entity_poly.pdbx_strand_id
1 'polypeptide(L)'
;MNLKINDIIEVTCFEVDYNGNGVSRYNNLIVFTKGLLVDEKAKVVITKVQKKFLNAKILNLITKNTDRKDLLHNLNALDLFHLNENMQNKWQITTTIKTFNKIAKIELDDNINIISNNEYLYYRNKSVFHVLNNKQLTLGLYDNDYNLVKVDNFLLSSKITNKALSEINSLAFDLKHLQGNLKHIVFRNNQKQE
;
A
#
# COMPACT_ATOMS: atom_id res chain seq x y z
N MET A 1 1.09 23.45 22.63
CA MET A 1 1.76 23.64 21.33
C MET A 1 0.72 23.39 20.24
N ASN A 2 0.40 24.37 19.39
CA ASN A 2 -0.59 24.20 18.32
C ASN A 2 0.08 23.57 17.10
N LEU A 3 -0.13 22.27 16.91
CA LEU A 3 0.37 21.54 15.74
C LEU A 3 -0.43 21.90 14.49
N LYS A 4 0.27 22.06 13.36
CA LYS A 4 -0.28 22.43 12.05
C LYS A 4 0.13 21.42 10.99
N ILE A 5 -0.60 21.44 9.88
CA ILE A 5 -0.19 20.72 8.66
C ILE A 5 1.18 21.27 8.24
N ASN A 6 2.05 20.38 7.76
CA ASN A 6 3.45 20.61 7.40
C ASN A 6 4.44 20.76 8.55
N ASP A 7 4.00 20.75 9.82
CA ASP A 7 4.93 20.64 10.93
C ASP A 7 5.67 19.29 10.87
N ILE A 8 6.95 19.32 11.21
CA ILE A 8 7.82 18.14 11.25
C ILE A 8 7.99 17.73 12.71
N ILE A 9 7.68 16.48 13.01
CA ILE A 9 7.84 15.88 14.34
C ILE A 9 8.68 14.61 14.25
N GLU A 10 9.30 14.24 15.35
CA GLU A 10 10.01 12.97 15.49
C GLU A 10 9.15 11.98 16.28
N VAL A 11 9.02 10.77 15.75
CA VAL A 11 8.19 9.73 16.35
C VAL A 11 8.89 8.39 16.34
N THR A 12 8.57 7.55 17.32
CA THR A 12 8.90 6.12 17.34
C THR A 12 7.61 5.32 17.23
N CYS A 13 7.59 4.34 16.34
CA CYS A 13 6.44 3.47 16.14
C CYS A 13 6.39 2.37 17.20
N PHE A 14 5.25 2.20 17.86
CA PHE A 14 5.05 1.16 18.87
C PHE A 14 4.08 0.06 18.42
N GLU A 15 3.29 0.30 17.38
CA GLU A 15 2.33 -0.67 16.84
C GLU A 15 2.03 -0.33 15.36
N VAL A 16 1.53 -1.31 14.60
CA VAL A 16 0.98 -1.08 13.27
C VAL A 16 -0.53 -1.38 13.32
N ASP A 17 -1.34 -0.47 12.78
CA ASP A 17 -2.80 -0.61 12.77
C ASP A 17 -3.29 -1.65 11.73
N TYR A 18 -4.61 -1.84 11.69
CA TYR A 18 -5.26 -2.79 10.76
C TYR A 18 -5.16 -2.38 9.28
N ASN A 19 -4.74 -1.16 8.96
CA ASN A 19 -4.48 -0.68 7.61
C ASN A 19 -2.99 -0.74 7.24
N GLY A 20 -2.11 -1.21 8.15
CA GLY A 20 -0.67 -1.21 7.92
C GLY A 20 0.00 0.15 8.17
N ASN A 21 -0.67 1.09 8.85
CA ASN A 21 -0.03 2.35 9.26
C ASN A 21 0.68 2.19 10.59
N GLY A 22 1.88 2.76 10.69
CA GLY A 22 2.58 2.85 11.97
C GLY A 22 1.86 3.80 12.92
N VAL A 23 1.79 3.39 14.19
CA VAL A 23 1.13 4.11 15.27
C VAL A 23 2.20 4.58 16.25
N SER A 24 2.21 5.88 16.48
CA SER A 24 3.12 6.55 17.40
C SER A 24 2.37 7.49 18.35
N ARG A 25 3.05 7.99 19.39
CA ARG A 25 2.53 9.03 20.27
C ARG A 25 3.37 10.30 20.17
N TYR A 26 2.70 11.44 20.12
CA TYR A 26 3.35 12.76 20.23
C TYR A 26 2.42 13.71 21.00
N ASN A 27 2.87 14.24 22.14
CA ASN A 27 2.11 15.16 23.00
C ASN A 27 0.65 14.69 23.29
N ASN A 28 0.49 13.43 23.73
CA ASN A 28 -0.79 12.77 24.00
C ASN A 28 -1.71 12.54 22.80
N LEU A 29 -1.28 12.86 21.58
CA LEU A 29 -1.98 12.52 20.35
C LEU A 29 -1.43 11.24 19.76
N ILE A 30 -2.32 10.44 19.15
CA ILE A 30 -1.92 9.33 18.30
C ILE A 30 -1.49 9.87 16.94
N VAL A 31 -0.39 9.37 16.39
CA VAL A 31 0.11 9.73 15.07
C VAL A 31 0.07 8.49 14.20
N PHE A 32 -0.72 8.53 13.14
CA PHE A 32 -0.76 7.49 12.10
C PHE A 32 0.17 7.88 10.96
N THR A 33 1.16 7.03 10.70
CA THR A 33 2.18 7.27 9.67
C THR A 33 2.19 6.11 8.67
N LYS A 34 1.76 6.38 7.43
CA LYS A 34 1.75 5.34 6.38
C LYS A 34 3.17 4.83 6.13
N GLY A 35 3.33 3.51 6.14
CA GLY A 35 4.58 2.84 5.82
C GLY A 35 5.64 2.85 6.93
N LEU A 36 5.32 3.29 8.15
CA LEU A 36 6.21 3.24 9.32
C LEU A 36 6.01 1.92 10.07
N LEU A 37 7.10 1.22 10.40
CA LEU A 37 7.06 -0.10 11.04
C LEU A 37 7.38 -0.01 12.53
N VAL A 38 6.99 -1.02 13.31
CA VAL A 38 7.31 -1.11 14.75
C VAL A 38 8.82 -0.99 14.98
N ASP A 39 9.19 -0.30 16.06
CA ASP A 39 10.56 0.00 16.49
C ASP A 39 11.33 0.98 15.58
N GLU A 40 10.72 1.45 14.50
CA GLU A 40 11.32 2.50 13.69
C GLU A 40 11.17 3.86 14.31
N LYS A 41 12.22 4.67 14.11
CA LYS A 41 12.26 6.07 14.48
C LYS A 41 12.32 6.91 13.22
N ALA A 42 11.49 7.93 13.11
CA ALA A 42 11.39 8.74 11.89
C ALA A 42 11.09 10.20 12.17
N LYS A 43 11.57 11.08 11.28
CA LYS A 43 11.01 12.41 11.09
C LYS A 43 9.81 12.29 10.17
N VAL A 44 8.65 12.77 10.61
CA VAL A 44 7.40 12.71 9.86
C VAL A 44 6.81 14.10 9.70
N VAL A 45 6.18 14.35 8.55
CA VAL A 45 5.48 15.60 8.26
C VAL A 45 3.98 15.40 8.47
N ILE A 46 3.35 16.28 9.25
CA ILE A 46 1.91 16.22 9.53
C ILE A 46 1.13 16.56 8.25
N THR A 47 0.25 15.67 7.82
CA THR A 47 -0.63 15.86 6.66
C THR A 47 -2.07 16.16 7.05
N LYS A 48 -2.50 15.77 8.26
CA LYS A 48 -3.84 16.07 8.78
C LYS A 48 -3.82 16.22 10.30
N VAL A 49 -4.47 17.26 10.80
CA VAL A 49 -4.66 17.49 12.24
C VAL A 49 -6.12 17.22 12.61
N GLN A 50 -6.35 16.37 13.60
CA GLN A 50 -7.67 16.14 14.19
C GLN A 50 -7.63 16.28 15.72
N LYS A 51 -8.79 16.36 16.35
CA LYS A 51 -8.91 16.58 17.81
C LYS A 51 -8.15 15.54 18.66
N LYS A 52 -8.09 14.28 18.20
CA LYS A 52 -7.52 13.15 18.97
C LYS A 52 -6.30 12.50 18.31
N PHE A 53 -6.03 12.82 17.05
CA PHE A 53 -4.95 12.17 16.30
C PHE A 53 -4.45 13.02 15.15
N LEU A 54 -3.30 12.62 14.62
CA LEU A 54 -2.61 13.21 13.49
C LEU A 54 -2.41 12.15 12.42
N ASN A 55 -2.50 12.54 11.15
CA ASN A 55 -1.93 11.75 10.06
C ASN A 55 -0.62 12.40 9.64
N ALA A 56 0.38 11.57 9.34
CA ALA A 56 1.68 12.02 8.91
C ALA A 56 2.25 11.13 7.79
N LYS A 57 3.26 11.65 7.10
CA LYS A 57 4.06 10.90 6.12
C LYS A 57 5.51 10.89 6.57
N ILE A 58 6.21 9.80 6.27
CA ILE A 58 7.65 9.70 6.53
C ILE A 58 8.38 10.72 5.67
N LEU A 59 9.16 11.59 6.31
CA LEU A 59 10.11 12.48 5.64
C LEU A 59 11.50 11.84 5.62
N ASN A 60 11.93 11.26 6.75
CA ASN A 60 13.19 10.55 6.87
C ASN A 60 13.13 9.47 7.95
N LEU A 61 13.61 8.26 7.64
CA LEU A 61 13.84 7.22 8.64
C LEU A 61 15.17 7.49 9.35
N ILE A 62 15.12 7.59 10.69
CA ILE A 62 16.30 7.73 11.56
C ILE A 62 16.84 6.34 11.92
N THR A 63 15.94 5.42 12.27
CA THR A 63 16.25 4.01 12.56
C THR A 63 15.31 3.14 11.74
N LYS A 64 15.86 2.24 10.93
CA LYS A 64 15.11 1.28 10.12
C LYS A 64 14.97 -0.05 10.85
N ASN A 65 13.83 -0.70 10.67
CA ASN A 65 13.62 -2.08 11.12
C ASN A 65 14.41 -3.04 10.18
N THR A 66 15.01 -4.10 10.72
CA THR A 66 15.76 -5.10 9.92
C THR A 66 14.89 -5.88 8.94
N ASP A 67 13.59 -5.99 9.22
CA ASP A 67 12.60 -6.65 8.38
C ASP A 67 12.03 -5.73 7.28
N ARG A 68 12.46 -4.47 7.23
CA ARG A 68 12.09 -3.54 6.15
C ARG A 68 12.76 -3.96 4.84
N LYS A 69 11.97 -4.00 3.77
CA LYS A 69 12.47 -4.09 2.40
C LYS A 69 12.71 -2.68 1.84
N ASP A 70 13.90 -2.42 1.33
CA ASP A 70 14.26 -1.15 0.67
C ASP A 70 13.74 -1.11 -0.79
N LEU A 71 12.42 -1.28 -0.95
CA LEU A 71 11.72 -1.16 -2.24
C LEU A 71 10.79 0.05 -2.20
N LEU A 72 11.20 1.12 -2.88
CA LEU A 72 10.39 2.31 -3.09
C LEU A 72 9.32 2.03 -4.15
N HIS A 73 8.07 1.86 -3.70
CA HIS A 73 6.91 1.93 -4.58
C HIS A 73 5.89 2.92 -4.06
N ASN A 74 5.47 3.83 -4.93
CA ASN A 74 4.50 4.87 -4.60
C ASN A 74 3.06 4.47 -4.93
N LEU A 75 2.81 3.24 -5.37
CA LEU A 75 1.47 2.77 -5.71
C LEU A 75 0.68 2.41 -4.45
N ASN A 76 -0.58 2.87 -4.38
CA ASN A 76 -1.47 2.64 -3.25
C ASN A 76 -1.74 1.14 -3.02
N ALA A 77 -1.69 0.33 -4.08
CA ALA A 77 -2.02 -1.10 -4.03
C ALA A 77 -1.00 -2.01 -3.31
N LEU A 78 -0.01 -1.45 -2.59
CA LEU A 78 1.15 -2.14 -2.04
C LEU A 78 1.38 -1.81 -0.55
N ASP A 79 0.31 -1.82 0.25
CA ASP A 79 0.33 -1.27 1.62
C ASP A 79 1.43 -1.86 2.52
N LEU A 80 1.60 -3.18 2.54
CA LEU A 80 2.60 -3.86 3.39
C LEU A 80 3.87 -4.29 2.64
N PHE A 81 4.04 -3.89 1.38
CA PHE A 81 5.15 -4.39 0.57
C PHE A 81 6.53 -3.96 1.07
N HIS A 82 6.60 -2.92 1.90
CA HIS A 82 7.82 -2.47 2.56
C HIS A 82 8.25 -3.35 3.75
N LEU A 83 7.43 -4.33 4.13
CA LEU A 83 7.68 -5.30 5.19
C LEU A 83 8.02 -6.67 4.56
N ASN A 84 8.96 -7.42 5.11
CA ASN A 84 9.20 -8.79 4.64
C ASN A 84 8.00 -9.71 4.89
N GLU A 85 7.95 -10.81 4.15
CA GLU A 85 6.82 -11.73 4.07
C GLU A 85 6.54 -12.40 5.43
N ASN A 86 7.58 -12.73 6.19
CA ASN A 86 7.45 -13.31 7.53
C ASN A 86 6.75 -12.34 8.49
N MET A 87 7.13 -11.06 8.45
CA MET A 87 6.49 -10.04 9.28
C MET A 87 5.10 -9.66 8.78
N GLN A 88 4.82 -9.74 7.47
CA GLN A 88 3.46 -9.64 6.95
C GLN A 88 2.57 -10.75 7.54
N ASN A 89 3.05 -11.99 7.55
CA ASN A 89 2.32 -13.12 8.15
C ASN A 89 2.08 -12.91 9.65
N LYS A 90 3.10 -12.46 10.39
CA LYS A 90 2.96 -12.14 11.82
C LYS A 90 1.92 -11.03 12.06
N TRP A 91 1.89 -10.01 11.22
CA TRP A 91 0.89 -8.95 11.28
C TRP A 91 -0.54 -9.49 11.03
N GLN A 92 -0.71 -10.39 10.05
CA GLN A 92 -2.01 -11.03 9.77
C GLN A 92 -2.50 -11.87 10.96
N ILE A 93 -1.62 -12.69 11.56
CA ILE A 93 -1.95 -13.50 12.75
C ILE A 93 -2.35 -12.57 13.91
N THR A 94 -1.49 -11.60 14.24
CA THR A 94 -1.73 -10.65 15.35
C THR A 94 -3.05 -9.90 15.17
N THR A 95 -3.31 -9.41 13.95
CA THR A 95 -4.54 -8.67 13.64
C THR A 95 -5.78 -9.57 13.74
N THR A 96 -5.69 -10.81 13.27
CA THR A 96 -6.76 -11.81 13.39
C THR A 96 -7.10 -12.07 14.86
N ILE A 97 -6.10 -12.43 15.68
CA ILE A 97 -6.30 -12.74 17.10
C ILE A 97 -6.92 -11.54 17.84
N LYS A 98 -6.33 -10.34 17.66
CA LYS A 98 -6.86 -9.10 18.27
C LYS A 98 -8.31 -8.83 17.85
N THR A 99 -8.65 -9.06 16.58
CA THR A 99 -9.99 -8.81 16.04
C THR A 99 -11.02 -9.79 16.62
N PHE A 100 -10.70 -11.09 16.64
CA PHE A 100 -11.58 -12.12 17.23
C PHE A 100 -11.82 -11.88 18.72
N ASN A 101 -10.75 -11.61 19.48
CA ASN A 101 -10.88 -11.32 20.90
C ASN A 101 -11.73 -10.05 21.13
N LYS A 102 -11.45 -8.96 20.40
CA LYS A 102 -12.13 -7.68 20.61
C LYS A 102 -13.60 -7.72 20.26
N ILE A 103 -13.94 -8.28 19.09
CA ILE A 103 -15.28 -8.23 18.49
C ILE A 103 -16.12 -9.42 18.96
N ALA A 104 -15.60 -10.64 18.80
CA ALA A 104 -16.36 -11.87 19.07
C ALA A 104 -16.19 -12.39 20.50
N LYS A 105 -15.27 -11.81 21.29
CA LYS A 105 -14.89 -12.32 22.63
C LYS A 105 -14.38 -13.76 22.59
N ILE A 106 -13.75 -14.14 21.46
CA ILE A 106 -13.15 -15.45 21.26
C ILE A 106 -11.63 -15.30 21.39
N GLU A 107 -11.05 -16.10 22.27
CA GLU A 107 -9.60 -16.25 22.38
C GLU A 107 -9.14 -17.32 21.38
N LEU A 108 -8.26 -16.92 20.46
CA LEU A 108 -7.62 -17.81 19.51
C LEU A 108 -6.20 -18.15 20.03
N ASP A 109 -5.72 -19.34 19.70
CA ASP A 109 -4.30 -19.71 19.91
C ASP A 109 -3.40 -18.83 19.03
N ASP A 110 -2.20 -18.52 19.52
CA ASP A 110 -1.15 -17.83 18.77
C ASP A 110 -0.57 -18.68 17.63
N ASN A 111 -0.77 -20.01 17.67
CA ASN A 111 -0.29 -20.98 16.68
C ASN A 111 -1.19 -21.09 15.43
N ILE A 112 -1.63 -19.97 14.88
CA ILE A 112 -2.42 -19.96 13.64
C ILE A 112 -1.52 -20.29 12.44
N ASN A 113 -1.84 -21.38 11.75
CA ASN A 113 -1.15 -21.76 10.51
C ASN A 113 -1.57 -20.85 9.34
N ILE A 114 -0.60 -20.15 8.74
CA ILE A 114 -0.79 -19.39 7.51
C ILE A 114 -0.70 -20.34 6.30
N ILE A 115 -1.73 -20.31 5.46
CA ILE A 115 -1.71 -21.01 4.17
C ILE A 115 -1.12 -20.07 3.13
N SER A 116 0.00 -20.46 2.54
CA SER A 116 0.69 -19.69 1.50
C SER A 116 1.25 -20.64 0.44
N ASN A 117 1.22 -20.22 -0.82
CA ASN A 117 1.94 -20.89 -1.92
C ASN A 117 3.36 -20.32 -2.10
N ASN A 118 3.79 -19.39 -1.24
CA ASN A 118 5.07 -18.67 -1.28
C ASN A 118 5.30 -17.84 -2.55
N GLU A 119 4.25 -17.47 -3.28
CA GLU A 119 4.32 -16.58 -4.45
C GLU A 119 3.86 -15.16 -4.09
N TYR A 120 4.81 -14.27 -3.83
CA TYR A 120 4.53 -12.90 -3.37
C TYR A 120 4.51 -11.86 -4.49
N LEU A 121 4.89 -12.25 -5.71
CA LEU A 121 4.97 -11.41 -6.90
C LEU A 121 4.25 -12.08 -8.08
N TYR A 122 3.74 -11.27 -9.00
CA TYR A 122 3.12 -11.70 -10.26
C TYR A 122 1.94 -12.67 -10.12
N TYR A 123 1.33 -12.79 -8.93
CA TYR A 123 0.29 -13.76 -8.63
C TYR A 123 -1.12 -13.31 -9.05
N ARG A 124 -1.36 -12.02 -9.39
CA ARG A 124 -2.69 -11.54 -9.77
C ARG A 124 -3.01 -11.94 -11.21
N ASN A 125 -3.97 -12.85 -11.34
CA ASN A 125 -4.55 -13.27 -12.61
C ASN A 125 -5.58 -12.28 -13.19
N LYS A 126 -6.07 -11.34 -12.37
CA LYS A 126 -6.94 -10.23 -12.76
C LYS A 126 -6.30 -8.92 -12.32
N SER A 127 -6.21 -7.95 -13.21
CA SER A 127 -5.77 -6.58 -12.89
C SER A 127 -6.62 -5.57 -13.62
N VAL A 128 -6.97 -4.49 -12.92
CA VAL A 128 -7.76 -3.39 -13.46
C VAL A 128 -6.86 -2.17 -13.50
N PHE A 129 -6.65 -1.61 -14.69
CA PHE A 129 -5.92 -0.36 -14.87
C PHE A 129 -6.89 0.73 -15.28
N HIS A 130 -6.66 1.94 -14.77
CA HIS A 130 -7.48 3.10 -15.05
C HIS A 130 -6.95 3.81 -16.28
N VAL A 131 -7.85 4.32 -17.11
CA VAL A 131 -7.49 5.18 -18.23
C VAL A 131 -7.25 6.59 -17.70
N LEU A 132 -6.05 7.11 -17.94
CA LEU A 132 -5.70 8.49 -17.64
C LEU A 132 -6.43 9.43 -18.59
N ASN A 133 -6.72 10.66 -18.12
CA ASN A 133 -7.27 11.71 -18.97
C ASN A 133 -6.17 12.34 -19.85
N ASN A 134 -5.72 11.57 -20.84
CA ASN A 134 -4.71 11.96 -21.81
C ASN A 134 -5.28 11.88 -23.23
N LYS A 135 -4.64 12.55 -24.20
CA LYS A 135 -4.99 12.43 -25.62
C LYS A 135 -4.81 11.00 -26.14
N GLN A 136 -3.78 10.32 -25.66
CA GLN A 136 -3.46 8.94 -26.02
C GLN A 136 -3.86 7.98 -24.90
N LEU A 137 -4.27 6.76 -25.26
CA LEU A 137 -4.59 5.70 -24.32
C LEU A 137 -3.38 5.45 -23.42
N THR A 138 -3.54 5.84 -22.16
CA THR A 138 -2.53 5.66 -21.12
C THR A 138 -3.20 4.98 -19.93
N LEU A 139 -2.63 3.89 -19.49
CA LEU A 139 -3.11 3.08 -18.37
C LEU A 139 -2.27 3.31 -17.13
N GLY A 140 -2.93 3.27 -15.98
CA GLY A 140 -2.29 3.56 -14.71
C GLY A 140 -3.02 3.05 -13.48
N LEU A 141 -2.44 3.37 -12.34
CA LEU A 141 -2.92 3.05 -11.00
C LEU A 141 -2.80 4.29 -10.11
N TYR A 142 -3.54 4.31 -9.01
CA TYR A 142 -3.43 5.39 -8.03
C TYR A 142 -2.15 5.25 -7.19
N ASP A 143 -1.46 6.38 -7.02
CA ASP A 143 -0.38 6.49 -6.06
C ASP A 143 -0.91 6.67 -4.61
N ASN A 144 -0.01 6.73 -3.64
CA ASN A 144 -0.33 6.92 -2.23
C ASN A 144 -1.05 8.25 -1.94
N ASP A 145 -1.01 9.20 -2.86
CA ASP A 145 -1.64 10.52 -2.79
C ASP A 145 -2.94 10.60 -3.59
N TYR A 146 -3.42 9.44 -4.07
CA TYR A 146 -4.62 9.30 -4.89
C TYR A 146 -4.53 10.03 -6.24
N ASN A 147 -3.32 10.29 -6.73
CA ASN A 147 -3.13 10.72 -8.11
C ASN A 147 -3.09 9.49 -9.02
N LEU A 148 -3.80 9.56 -10.14
CA LEU A 148 -3.73 8.52 -11.14
C LEU A 148 -2.44 8.69 -11.97
N VAL A 149 -1.51 7.75 -11.84
CA VAL A 149 -0.19 7.79 -12.49
C VAL A 149 -0.04 6.68 -13.52
N LYS A 150 0.68 6.96 -14.61
CA LYS A 150 1.01 5.95 -15.64
C LYS A 150 1.80 4.81 -14.99
N VAL A 151 1.47 3.57 -15.36
CA VAL A 151 2.20 2.38 -14.92
C VAL A 151 2.45 1.48 -16.13
N ASP A 152 3.72 1.14 -16.37
CA ASP A 152 4.12 0.20 -17.43
C ASP A 152 4.36 -1.23 -16.90
N ASN A 153 4.54 -1.36 -15.58
CA ASN A 153 4.71 -2.65 -14.90
C ASN A 153 4.15 -2.54 -13.47
N PHE A 154 3.33 -3.52 -13.08
CA PHE A 154 2.86 -3.68 -11.72
C PHE A 154 3.23 -5.06 -11.18
N LEU A 155 3.99 -5.07 -10.08
CA LEU A 155 4.65 -6.27 -9.54
C LEU A 155 3.70 -7.36 -9.07
N LEU A 156 2.44 -7.03 -8.78
CA LEU A 156 1.44 -8.02 -8.41
C LEU A 156 0.72 -8.59 -9.63
N SER A 157 0.63 -7.85 -10.74
CA SER A 157 0.04 -8.34 -11.99
C SER A 157 0.92 -9.44 -12.60
N SER A 158 0.30 -10.43 -13.23
CA SER A 158 1.05 -11.46 -13.96
C SER A 158 1.99 -10.86 -15.03
N LYS A 159 3.02 -11.63 -15.41
CA LYS A 159 3.98 -11.21 -16.45
C LYS A 159 3.31 -10.93 -17.80
N ILE A 160 2.33 -11.76 -18.20
CA ILE A 160 1.58 -11.56 -19.45
C ILE A 160 0.75 -10.26 -19.40
N THR A 161 0.15 -9.95 -18.25
CA THR A 161 -0.57 -8.68 -18.05
C THR A 161 0.38 -7.49 -18.13
N ASN A 162 1.55 -7.56 -17.50
CA ASN A 162 2.54 -6.48 -17.57
C ASN A 162 3.07 -6.27 -19.00
N LYS A 163 3.25 -7.35 -19.77
CA LYS A 163 3.60 -7.26 -21.18
C LYS A 163 2.52 -6.51 -21.98
N ALA A 164 1.26 -6.93 -21.85
CA ALA A 164 0.14 -6.30 -22.56
C ALA A 164 -0.07 -4.83 -22.12
N LEU A 165 0.11 -4.52 -20.84
CA LEU A 165 0.05 -3.16 -20.29
C LEU A 165 1.08 -2.25 -20.96
N SER A 166 2.34 -2.69 -21.00
CA SER A 166 3.45 -1.95 -21.61
C SER A 166 3.23 -1.74 -23.12
N GLU A 167 2.76 -2.76 -23.83
CA GLU A 167 2.42 -2.66 -25.25
C GLU A 167 1.30 -1.63 -25.48
N ILE A 168 0.19 -1.71 -24.73
CA ILE A 168 -0.93 -0.76 -24.87
C ILE A 168 -0.48 0.68 -24.62
N ASN A 169 0.29 0.93 -23.56
CA ASN A 169 0.83 2.26 -23.27
C ASN A 169 1.77 2.78 -24.37
N SER A 170 2.40 1.89 -25.14
CA SER A 170 3.32 2.24 -26.21
C SER A 170 2.65 2.47 -27.56
N LEU A 171 1.42 1.96 -27.78
CA LEU A 171 0.70 2.08 -29.04
C LEU A 171 0.27 3.50 -29.42
N ALA A 172 0.33 4.45 -28.47
CA ALA A 172 0.00 5.87 -28.71
C ALA A 172 -1.40 6.08 -29.34
N PHE A 173 -2.35 5.18 -29.05
CA PHE A 173 -3.70 5.19 -29.62
C PHE A 173 -4.48 6.44 -29.22
N ASP A 174 -4.99 7.20 -30.20
CA ASP A 174 -5.73 8.45 -29.94
C ASP A 174 -7.14 8.15 -29.37
N LEU A 175 -7.44 8.73 -28.20
CA LEU A 175 -8.71 8.56 -27.50
C LEU A 175 -9.80 9.54 -27.90
N LYS A 176 -9.61 10.41 -28.91
CA LYS A 176 -10.56 11.46 -29.32
C LYS A 176 -12.06 11.09 -29.24
N HIS A 177 -12.45 9.92 -29.73
CA HIS A 177 -13.86 9.48 -29.75
C HIS A 177 -14.30 8.69 -28.51
N LEU A 178 -13.36 8.30 -27.66
CA LEU A 178 -13.58 7.47 -26.46
C LEU A 178 -13.28 8.23 -25.15
N GLN A 179 -12.79 9.47 -25.25
CA GLN A 179 -12.40 10.28 -24.11
C GLN A 179 -13.60 10.48 -23.18
N GLY A 180 -13.41 10.15 -21.91
CA GLY A 180 -14.49 10.21 -20.91
C GLY A 180 -15.40 8.97 -20.87
N ASN A 181 -15.46 8.15 -21.93
CA ASN A 181 -16.30 6.94 -21.98
C ASN A 181 -15.53 5.68 -21.58
N LEU A 182 -14.25 5.57 -21.98
CA LEU A 182 -13.39 4.49 -21.55
C LEU A 182 -12.73 4.84 -20.21
N LYS A 183 -13.09 4.13 -19.14
CA LYS A 183 -12.57 4.38 -17.77
C LYS A 183 -11.53 3.39 -17.31
N HIS A 184 -11.66 2.13 -17.70
CA HIS A 184 -10.80 1.05 -17.23
C HIS A 184 -10.54 0.04 -18.33
N ILE A 185 -9.36 -0.60 -18.26
CA ILE A 185 -9.05 -1.81 -19.00
C ILE A 185 -8.77 -2.91 -17.98
N VAL A 186 -9.47 -4.04 -18.14
CA VAL A 186 -9.35 -5.20 -17.25
C VAL A 186 -8.62 -6.30 -17.98
N PHE A 187 -7.50 -6.74 -17.42
CA PHE A 187 -6.79 -7.93 -17.89
C PHE A 187 -7.19 -9.11 -17.01
N ARG A 188 -7.51 -10.23 -17.65
CA ARG A 188 -7.70 -11.53 -17.03
C ARG A 188 -6.89 -12.57 -17.79
N ASN A 189 -6.17 -13.41 -17.06
CA ASN A 189 -5.47 -14.56 -17.60
C ASN A 189 -5.78 -15.79 -16.74
N ASN A 190 -5.68 -16.97 -17.34
CA ASN A 190 -5.70 -18.22 -16.61
C ASN A 190 -4.25 -18.59 -16.24
N GLN A 191 -3.95 -18.74 -14.96
CA GLN A 191 -2.60 -19.10 -14.51
C GLN A 191 -2.23 -20.54 -14.89
N LYS A 192 -3.22 -21.40 -15.17
CA LYS A 192 -2.97 -22.80 -15.54
C LYS A 192 -2.39 -23.01 -16.94
N GLN A 193 -2.28 -21.98 -17.78
CA GLN A 193 -1.95 -22.14 -19.21
C GLN A 193 -2.85 -23.16 -19.93
N GLU A 194 -4.05 -23.40 -19.39
CA GLU A 194 -5.16 -24.15 -20.00
C GLU A 194 -6.10 -23.18 -20.72
#